data_AF-A0A7X0TTG7-F1
#
_entry.id   AF-A0A7X0TTG7-F1
#
_cell.length_a   1.000
_cell.length_b   1.000
_cell.length_c   1.000
_cell.angle_alpha   90.00
_cell.angle_beta   90.00
_cell.angle_gamma   90.00
#
_symmetry.space_group_name_H-M   'P 1'
#
loop_
_entity.id
_entity.type
_entity.pdbx_description
1 polymer ?
#
loop_
_entity_poly.entity_id
_entity_poly.type
_entity_poly.pdbx_seq_one_letter_code
_entity_poly.pdbx_strand_id
1 'polypeptide(L)' 'MLRTLVTLKLGKNEYAITEQDKFCANSSSVTLLSRAKINPELKAKHIKQINQFNRVQHEHNFGSTISIFSLKESD' A
#
# COMPACT_ATOMS: atom_id res chain seq x y z
N MET A 1 -13.27 14.28 -5.79
CA MET A 1 -12.12 13.70 -6.51
C MET A 1 -11.19 13.09 -5.47
N LEU A 2 -10.65 11.89 -5.70
CA LEU A 2 -9.66 11.30 -4.79
C LEU A 2 -8.31 11.94 -5.06
N ARG A 3 -7.65 12.45 -4.00
CA ARG A 3 -6.32 13.05 -4.10
C ARG A 3 -5.27 11.94 -4.14
N THR A 4 -4.38 12.00 -5.12
CA THR A 4 -3.22 11.10 -5.19
C THR A 4 -2.18 11.51 -4.15
N LEU A 5 -1.78 10.57 -3.30
CA LEU A 5 -0.71 10.73 -2.32
C LEU A 5 0.66 10.51 -2.94
N VAL A 6 0.82 9.41 -3.69
CA VAL A 6 2.08 9.04 -4.34
C VAL A 6 1.81 8.18 -5.57
N THR A 7 2.63 8.32 -6.60
CA THR A 7 2.61 7.42 -7.75
C THR A 7 3.71 6.38 -7.62
N LEU A 8 3.35 5.09 -7.57
CA LEU A 8 4.29 3.98 -7.50
C LEU A 8 4.44 3.30 -8.86
N LYS A 9 5.69 3.18 -9.32
CA LYS A 9 6.02 2.47 -10.56
C LYS A 9 6.40 1.01 -10.30
N LEU A 10 5.41 0.12 -10.41
CA LEU A 10 5.56 -1.32 -10.16
C LEU A 10 5.67 -2.06 -11.49
N GLY A 11 6.90 -2.40 -11.88
CA GLY A 11 7.18 -3.04 -13.17
C GLY A 11 6.97 -2.06 -14.33
N LYS A 12 6.10 -2.44 -15.28
CA LYS A 12 5.72 -1.59 -16.43
C LYS A 12 4.54 -0.67 -16.14
N ASN A 13 3.90 -0.83 -14.98
CA ASN A 13 2.67 -0.12 -14.62
C ASN A 13 2.95 0.97 -13.58
N GLU A 14 2.16 2.04 -13.64
CA GLU A 14 2.17 3.12 -12.66
C GLU A 14 0.83 3.14 -11.92
N TYR A 15 0.90 3.22 -10.60
CA TYR A 15 -0.26 3.17 -9.71
C TYR A 15 -0.33 4.49 -8.95
N ALA A 16 -1.38 5.27 -9.19
CA ALA A 16 -1.71 6.44 -8.40
C ALA A 16 -2.34 5.99 -7.08
N ILE A 17 -1.56 6.07 -6.00
CA ILE A 17 -2.00 5.66 -4.66
C ILE A 17 -2.76 6.79 -4.00
N THR A 18 -3.91 6.46 -3.44
CA THR A 18 -4.81 7.35 -2.71
C THR A 18 -5.01 6.82 -1.28
N GLU A 19 -5.71 7.58 -0.44
CA GLU A 19 -6.05 7.14 0.94
C GLU A 19 -6.97 5.90 0.98
N GLN A 20 -7.66 5.60 -0.13
CA GLN A 20 -8.53 4.43 -0.23
C GLN A 20 -7.76 3.15 -0.60
N ASP A 21 -6.55 3.29 -1.12
CA ASP A 21 -5.73 2.14 -1.51
C ASP A 21 -5.18 1.46 -0.27
N LYS A 22 -5.34 0.14 -0.24
CA LYS A 22 -4.93 -0.69 0.89
C LYS A 22 -3.68 -1.47 0.53
N PHE A 23 -2.89 -1.74 1.53
CA PHE A 23 -1.69 -2.54 1.46
C PHE A 23 -1.86 -3.72 2.39
N CYS A 24 -1.36 -4.88 1.97
CA CYS A 24 -1.23 -6.05 2.81
C CYS A 24 0.25 -6.23 3.11
N ALA A 25 0.64 -6.12 4.37
CA ALA A 25 1.97 -6.49 4.84
C ALA A 25 1.89 -7.82 5.56
N ASN A 26 2.88 -8.68 5.29
CA ASN A 26 3.18 -9.85 6.11
C ASN A 26 4.65 -9.79 6.55
N SER A 27 5.16 -10.86 7.15
CA SER A 27 6.54 -10.92 7.66
C SER A 27 7.63 -10.78 6.59
N SER A 28 7.32 -11.02 5.31
CA SER A 28 8.30 -11.06 4.22
C SER A 28 8.07 -10.04 3.11
N SER A 29 6.84 -9.56 2.91
CA SER A 29 6.52 -8.64 1.82
C SER A 29 5.35 -7.71 2.11
N VAL A 30 5.27 -6.66 1.28
CA VAL A 30 4.15 -5.72 1.24
C VAL A 30 3.55 -5.74 -0.16
N THR A 31 2.26 -5.95 -0.26
CA THR A 31 1.52 -6.01 -1.53
C THR A 31 0.51 -4.89 -1.59
N LEU A 32 0.41 -4.19 -2.72
CA LEU A 32 -0.69 -3.26 -2.98
C LEU A 32 -1.95 -4.08 -3.27
N LEU A 33 -2.99 -3.92 -2.44
CA LEU A 33 -4.32 -4.46 -2.69
C LEU A 33 -5.01 -3.55 -3.70
N SER A 34 -4.65 -3.74 -4.96
CA SER A 34 -5.22 -2.99 -6.08
C SER A 34 -6.65 -3.47 -6.33
N ARG A 35 -7.49 -2.57 -6.87
CA ARG A 35 -8.80 -2.94 -7.44
C ARG A 35 -8.67 -3.78 -8.72
N ALA A 36 -7.46 -3.92 -9.25
CA ALA A 36 -7.17 -4.71 -10.44
C ALA A 36 -7.03 -6.21 -10.12
N LYS A 37 -7.05 -7.04 -11.17
CA LYS A 37 -6.97 -8.50 -11.08
C LYS A 37 -5.67 -9.04 -10.46
N ILE A 38 -4.65 -8.19 -10.30
CA ILE A 38 -3.32 -8.55 -9.81
C ILE A 38 -2.94 -7.59 -8.68
N ASN A 39 -2.51 -8.15 -7.55
CA ASN A 39 -1.97 -7.40 -6.41
C ASN A 39 -0.43 -7.38 -6.52
N PRO A 40 0.18 -6.26 -6.96
CA PRO A 40 1.62 -6.21 -7.17
C PRO A 40 2.38 -6.07 -5.84
N GLU A 41 3.47 -6.82 -5.71
CA GLU A 41 4.37 -6.73 -4.56
C GLU A 41 5.29 -5.49 -4.65
N LEU A 42 5.43 -4.79 -3.53
CA LEU A 42 6.29 -3.63 -3.38
C LEU A 42 7.74 -4.06 -3.14
N LYS A 43 8.61 -3.69 -4.08
CA LYS A 43 10.06 -3.67 -3.86
C LYS A 43 10.47 -2.65 -2.79
N ALA A 44 11.67 -2.82 -2.21
CA ALA A 44 12.25 -1.96 -1.19
C ALA A 44 12.18 -0.45 -1.49
N LYS A 45 12.38 -0.04 -2.76
CA LYS A 45 12.26 1.36 -3.17
C LYS A 45 10.87 1.95 -2.94
N HIS A 46 9.82 1.16 -3.19
CA HIS A 46 8.44 1.59 -2.97
C HIS A 46 8.11 1.62 -1.49
N ILE A 47 8.63 0.65 -0.72
CA ILE A 47 8.49 0.63 0.74
C ILE A 47 9.06 1.92 1.35
N LYS A 48 10.24 2.35 0.91
CA LYS A 48 10.82 3.63 1.35
C LYS A 48 9.92 4.83 1.01
N GLN A 49 9.30 4.84 -0.16
CA GLN A 49 8.37 5.91 -0.55
C GLN A 49 7.12 5.92 0.32
N ILE A 50 6.46 4.78 0.52
CA ILE A 50 5.23 4.72 1.32
C ILE A 50 5.48 4.92 2.83
N ASN A 51 6.69 4.68 3.32
CA ASN A 51 7.08 4.94 4.71
C ASN A 51 7.19 6.43 5.04
N GLN A 52 7.13 7.33 4.05
CA GLN A 52 7.06 8.77 4.28
C GLN A 52 5.66 9.23 4.72
N PHE A 53 4.67 8.34 4.64
CA PHE A 53 3.27 8.59 4.96
C PHE A 53 2.88 7.90 6.27
N ASN A 54 1.90 8.45 6.95
CA ASN A 54 1.27 7.81 8.09
C ASN A 54 0.50 6.56 7.64
N ARG A 55 0.63 5.47 8.40
CA ARG A 55 -0.10 4.22 8.14
C ARG A 55 -1.36 4.16 9.00
N VAL A 56 -2.51 4.03 8.35
CA VAL A 56 -3.80 3.79 9.02
C VAL A 56 -4.05 2.29 8.98
N GLN A 57 -3.90 1.60 10.11
CA GLN A 57 -4.21 0.17 10.20
C GLN A 57 -5.72 -0.07 10.16
N HIS A 58 -6.13 -1.14 9.47
CA HIS A 58 -7.51 -1.59 9.36
C HIS A 58 -7.65 -2.96 10.01
N GLU A 59 -8.70 -3.15 10.80
CA GLU A 59 -9.04 -4.45 11.35
C GLU A 59 -9.33 -5.47 10.24
N HIS A 60 -8.92 -6.72 10.46
CA HIS A 60 -9.20 -7.82 9.55
C HIS A 60 -9.19 -9.16 10.26
N ASN A 61 -9.86 -10.15 9.66
CA ASN A 61 -9.95 -11.51 10.20
C ASN A 61 -8.83 -12.44 9.72
N PHE A 62 -7.86 -11.95 8.95
CA PHE A 62 -6.67 -12.73 8.61
C PHE A 62 -5.78 -12.94 9.84
N GLY A 63 -4.97 -14.01 9.84
CA GLY A 63 -4.10 -14.36 10.96
C GLY A 63 -3.20 -13.22 11.42
N SER A 64 -2.72 -13.29 12.67
CA SER A 64 -1.97 -12.23 13.36
C SER A 64 -0.67 -11.78 12.69
N THR A 65 -0.20 -12.50 11.68
CA THR A 65 1.00 -12.21 10.90
C THR A 65 0.73 -11.28 9.72
N ILE A 66 -0.53 -10.99 9.41
CA ILE A 66 -0.95 -10.09 8.34
C ILE A 66 -1.34 -8.75 8.96
N SER A 67 -1.03 -7.66 8.25
CA SER A 67 -1.46 -6.31 8.59
C SER A 67 -2.02 -5.65 7.33
N ILE A 68 -3.26 -5.17 7.41
CA ILE A 68 -3.87 -4.36 6.36
C ILE A 68 -3.81 -2.89 6.77
N PHE A 69 -3.27 -2.04 5.91
CA PHE A 69 -3.17 -0.60 6.18
C PHE A 69 -3.43 0.25 4.92
N SER A 70 -3.87 1.49 5.08
CA SER A 70 -3.84 2.52 4.04
C SER A 70 -2.87 3.64 4.40
N LEU A 71 -2.59 4.53 3.46
CA LEU A 71 -1.70 5.67 3.67
C LEU A 71 -2.52 6.94 3.90
N LYS A 72 -1.97 7.85 4.70
CA LYS A 72 -2.47 9.20 4.94
C LYS A 72 -1.30 10.18 4.91
N GLU A 73 -1.53 11.44 4.54
CA GLU A 73 -0.52 12.49 4.64
C GLU A 73 0.10 12.52 6.05
N SER A 74 1.42 12.68 6.11
CA SER A 74 2.13 12.96 7.35
C SER A 74 1.97 14.44 7.67
N ASP A 75 1.55 14.74 8.90
CA ASP A 75 1.44 16.11 9.41
C ASP A 75 2.84 16.78 9.51
#